data_AF-R7W397-F1
#
_entry.id   AF-R7W397-F1
#
_cell.length_a   1.000
_cell.length_b   1.000
_cell.length_c   1.000
_cell.angle_alpha   90.00
_cell.angle_beta   90.00
_cell.angle_gamma   90.00
#
_symmetry.space_group_name_H-M   'P 1'
#
loop_
_entity.id
_entity.type
_entity.pdbx_description
1 polymer ?
#
loop_
_entity_poly.entity_id
_entity_poly.type
_entity_poly.pdbx_seq_one_letter_code
_entity_poly.pdbx_strand_id
1 'polypeptide(L)'
;MACADITESMPYAEIEMPDGVASQVCGNYRGRVTVSLYYIGQVEVSLGESLRLKNLEMFDCRPLCNAVEELPSIAPNLETFSIYSPREVVNTRMALAPSKFLHLKYLTISIHVHGDYDYFSLVSFLGAAPSLDTFILNVRTQLERTDELLSEDPSHLRKMLGYRHDKLKKVKISRFYSSKSLVELTCHILENSASLECLTLDTTGGGLRCSHREFSKCSFLDRTKEAHTAVLIIGKYIVGKVCSRVKLDVVEPCIRCHALDP
;
A
#
# COMPACT_ATOMS: atom_id res chain seq x y z
N MET A 1 18.11 16.57 26.65
CA MET A 1 17.60 17.55 25.67
C MET A 1 18.74 17.86 24.72
N ALA A 2 18.74 17.24 23.54
CA ALA A 2 19.66 17.59 22.45
C ALA A 2 18.78 17.78 21.21
N CYS A 3 18.48 19.05 20.90
CA CYS A 3 17.93 19.42 19.60
C CYS A 3 19.11 19.50 18.65
N ALA A 4 19.19 18.59 17.68
CA ALA A 4 20.14 18.72 16.59
C ALA A 4 19.53 19.64 15.53
N ASP A 5 20.06 20.85 15.40
CA ASP A 5 19.77 21.74 14.28
C ASP A 5 20.35 21.14 13.00
N ILE A 6 19.48 20.62 12.13
CA ILE A 6 19.87 20.07 10.84
C ILE A 6 20.11 21.24 9.87
N THR A 7 21.34 21.76 9.87
CA THR A 7 21.81 22.77 8.91
C THR A 7 22.33 22.15 7.61
N GLU A 8 22.28 22.94 6.54
CA GLU A 8 22.35 22.61 5.10
C GLU A 8 23.56 21.81 4.55
N SER A 9 24.42 21.22 5.39
CA SER A 9 25.71 20.72 4.92
C SER A 9 26.13 19.36 5.47
N MET A 10 25.26 18.35 5.51
CA MET A 10 25.71 16.94 5.65
C MET A 10 24.77 15.97 4.90
N PRO A 11 25.28 15.14 3.96
CA PRO A 11 24.46 14.15 3.26
C PRO A 11 24.11 12.92 4.13
N TYR A 12 24.71 12.79 5.32
CA TYR A 12 24.50 11.70 6.25
C TYR A 12 24.56 12.26 7.68
N ALA A 13 23.41 12.46 8.31
CA ALA A 13 23.33 12.71 9.74
C ALA A 13 22.67 11.49 10.40
N GLU A 14 23.49 10.65 11.04
CA GLU A 14 23.01 9.69 12.03
C GLU A 14 22.75 10.48 13.31
N ILE A 15 21.49 10.53 13.75
CA ILE A 15 21.14 11.09 15.06
C ILE A 15 21.27 9.93 16.04
N GLU A 16 22.34 9.92 16.84
CA GLU A 16 22.43 9.03 18.00
C GLU A 16 21.34 9.43 19.01
N MET A 17 20.36 8.56 19.18
CA MET A 17 19.34 8.66 20.23
C MET A 17 19.54 7.51 21.23
N PRO A 18 19.13 7.68 22.51
CA PRO A 18 19.44 6.72 23.55
C PRO A 18 18.79 5.36 23.26
N ASP A 19 19.60 4.30 23.35
CA ASP A 19 19.29 2.88 23.37
C ASP A 19 18.15 2.38 22.44
N GLY A 20 18.55 1.86 21.28
CA GLY A 20 17.77 0.89 20.49
C GLY A 20 17.04 1.41 19.26
N VAL A 21 17.18 2.70 18.92
CA VAL A 21 16.54 3.31 17.73
C VAL A 21 17.61 3.64 16.70
N ALA A 22 17.43 3.19 15.45
CA ALA A 22 18.19 3.70 14.31
C ALA A 22 17.24 4.49 13.40
N SER A 23 17.15 5.82 13.58
CA SER A 23 16.52 6.69 12.59
C SER A 23 17.57 7.08 11.55
N GLN A 24 17.35 6.79 10.27
CA GLN A 24 18.24 7.23 9.21
C GLN A 24 17.56 8.36 8.42
N VAL A 25 18.05 9.58 8.55
CA VAL A 25 17.67 10.68 7.66
C VAL A 25 18.47 10.49 6.36
N CYS A 26 17.86 9.82 5.38
CA CYS A 26 18.46 9.67 4.07
C CYS A 26 18.21 10.93 3.22
N GLY A 27 19.14 11.89 3.30
CA GLY A 27 19.55 12.80 2.24
C GLY A 27 18.50 13.72 1.59
N ASN A 28 18.83 15.01 1.53
CA ASN A 28 18.09 16.01 0.75
C ASN A 28 18.38 15.84 -0.75
N TYR A 29 17.48 15.18 -1.49
CA TYR A 29 17.53 15.16 -2.95
C TYR A 29 16.58 16.22 -3.52
N ARG A 30 17.14 17.30 -4.10
CA ARG A 30 16.41 18.39 -4.78
C ARG A 30 15.49 19.24 -3.89
N GLY A 31 15.89 19.55 -2.66
CA GLY A 31 15.11 20.39 -1.74
C GLY A 31 13.94 19.64 -1.09
N ARG A 32 13.96 18.30 -1.10
CA ARG A 32 12.96 17.44 -0.47
C ARG A 32 13.63 16.64 0.64
N VAL A 33 13.15 16.83 1.86
CA VAL A 33 13.56 16.01 3.01
C VAL A 33 12.77 14.71 2.93
N THR A 34 13.49 13.58 2.93
CA THR A 34 12.94 12.23 3.12
C THR A 34 13.46 11.73 4.45
N VAL A 35 12.56 11.23 5.29
CA VAL A 35 12.91 10.63 6.57
C VAL A 35 12.50 9.16 6.52
N SER A 36 13.44 8.28 6.84
CA SER A 36 13.20 6.85 6.97
C SER A 36 13.25 6.49 8.45
N LEU A 37 12.10 6.14 9.00
CA LEU A 37 11.99 5.74 10.40
C LEU A 37 12.03 4.21 10.50
N TYR A 38 13.01 3.67 11.23
CA TYR A 38 13.07 2.25 11.61
C TYR A 38 12.76 2.12 13.10
N TYR A 39 11.57 1.61 13.44
CA TYR A 39 11.14 1.49 14.83
C TYR A 39 11.47 0.12 15.42
N ILE A 40 12.33 0.09 16.45
CA ILE A 40 12.53 -1.08 17.33
C ILE A 40 12.11 -0.69 18.77
N GLY A 41 10.88 -0.20 18.94
CA GLY A 41 10.37 0.22 20.25
C GLY A 41 9.29 1.29 20.20
N GLN A 42 8.75 1.65 21.36
CA GLN A 42 7.76 2.71 21.53
C GLN A 42 8.49 4.01 21.87
N VAL A 43 8.64 4.91 20.89
CA VAL A 43 9.35 6.20 21.08
C VAL A 43 8.60 7.32 20.36
N GLU A 44 8.44 8.45 21.04
CA GLU A 44 7.90 9.70 20.49
C GLU A 44 8.92 10.33 19.54
N VAL A 45 8.54 10.56 18.29
CA VAL A 45 9.37 11.28 17.31
C VAL A 45 8.92 12.73 17.26
N SER A 46 9.78 13.65 17.72
CA SER A 46 9.60 15.09 17.52
C SER A 46 10.48 15.55 16.36
N LEU A 47 9.86 15.81 15.20
CA LEU A 47 10.54 16.53 14.11
C LEU A 47 10.34 18.03 14.33
N GLY A 48 11.35 18.69 14.89
CA GLY A 48 11.34 20.15 15.04
C GLY A 48 11.05 20.87 13.72
N GLU A 49 10.14 21.85 13.76
CA GLU A 49 9.73 22.75 12.66
C GLU A 49 9.60 22.12 11.26
N SER A 50 8.97 20.94 11.16
CA SER A 50 8.87 20.10 9.94
C SER A 50 7.86 20.60 8.88
N LEU A 51 7.65 21.91 8.73
CA LEU A 51 6.80 22.50 7.67
C LEU A 51 7.26 22.16 6.24
N ARG A 52 8.49 21.66 6.07
CA ARG A 52 9.08 21.29 4.77
C ARG A 52 9.02 19.79 4.43
N LEU A 53 8.56 18.92 5.34
CA LEU A 53 8.55 17.48 5.07
C LEU A 53 7.46 17.13 4.05
N LYS A 54 7.89 16.65 2.88
CA LYS A 54 7.00 16.28 1.77
C LYS A 54 6.95 14.78 1.51
N ASN A 55 7.97 14.04 1.92
CA ASN A 55 8.04 12.60 1.69
C ASN A 55 8.45 11.90 2.98
N LEU A 56 7.74 10.84 3.32
CA LEU A 56 8.02 10.03 4.49
C LEU A 56 7.98 8.55 4.11
N GLU A 57 8.99 7.82 4.57
CA GLU A 57 9.01 6.37 4.49
C GLU A 57 9.09 5.79 5.90
N MET A 58 8.20 4.85 6.21
CA MET A 58 8.13 4.20 7.52
C MET A 58 8.33 2.70 7.39
N PHE A 59 9.24 2.15 8.21
CA PHE A 59 9.54 0.73 8.28
C PHE A 59 9.24 0.20 9.69
N ASP A 60 8.59 -0.98 9.78
CA ASP A 60 8.12 -1.64 11.01
C ASP A 60 7.01 -0.88 11.76
N CYS A 61 5.79 -1.34 11.55
CA CYS A 61 4.57 -0.57 11.77
C CYS A 61 3.90 -0.79 13.14
N ARG A 62 4.56 -1.47 14.07
CA ARG A 62 3.98 -1.75 15.40
C ARG A 62 3.55 -0.49 16.18
N PRO A 63 4.21 0.69 16.04
CA PRO A 63 3.74 1.93 16.67
C PRO A 63 2.74 2.76 15.84
N LEU A 64 2.26 2.28 14.68
CA LEU A 64 1.48 3.12 13.74
C LEU A 64 0.21 3.74 14.37
N CYS A 65 -0.43 3.10 15.35
CA CYS A 65 -1.63 3.68 15.97
C CYS A 65 -1.36 5.04 16.60
N ASN A 66 -0.17 5.25 17.17
CA ASN A 66 0.18 6.52 17.81
C ASN A 66 0.87 7.46 16.80
N ALA A 67 1.76 6.93 15.98
CA ALA A 67 2.54 7.75 15.05
C ALA A 67 1.69 8.35 13.92
N VAL A 68 0.69 7.63 13.39
CA VAL A 68 -0.19 8.17 12.33
C VAL A 68 -1.20 9.18 12.91
N GLU A 69 -1.45 9.15 14.23
CA GLU A 69 -2.27 10.16 14.87
C GLU A 69 -1.59 11.52 14.95
N GLU A 70 -0.31 11.51 15.30
CA GLU A 70 0.54 12.71 15.41
C GLU A 70 1.19 13.11 14.07
N LEU A 71 1.28 12.21 13.10
CA LEU A 71 1.93 12.52 11.82
C LEU A 71 1.38 13.77 11.11
N PRO A 72 0.05 14.01 11.08
CA PRO A 72 -0.51 15.22 10.47
C PRO A 72 -0.06 16.52 11.15
N SER A 73 0.20 16.50 12.47
CA SER A 73 0.68 17.69 13.19
C SER A 73 2.17 17.91 12.92
N ILE A 74 2.94 16.82 12.79
CA ILE A 74 4.37 16.84 12.54
C ILE A 74 4.71 17.16 11.08
N ALA A 75 3.93 16.64 10.14
CA ALA A 75 4.17 16.71 8.69
C ALA A 75 2.88 17.11 7.95
N PRO A 76 2.36 18.33 8.18
CA PRO A 76 1.08 18.76 7.60
C PRO A 76 1.12 18.84 6.08
N ASN A 77 2.31 19.10 5.50
CA ASN A 77 2.52 19.27 4.05
C ASN A 77 2.97 17.99 3.33
N LEU A 78 2.78 16.82 3.95
CA LEU A 78 3.19 15.54 3.39
C LEU A 78 2.51 15.28 2.03
N GLU A 79 3.30 15.09 0.98
CA GLU A 79 2.82 14.80 -0.39
C GLU A 79 2.98 13.31 -0.75
N THR A 80 3.97 12.62 -0.18
CA THR A 80 4.25 11.19 -0.41
C THR A 80 4.43 10.46 0.90
N PHE A 81 3.74 9.33 1.07
CA PHE A 81 3.84 8.49 2.25
C PHE A 81 3.98 7.03 1.84
N SER A 82 5.05 6.39 2.31
CA SER A 82 5.33 4.98 2.09
C SER A 82 5.37 4.24 3.43
N ILE A 83 4.62 3.15 3.53
CA ILE A 83 4.54 2.32 4.72
C ILE A 83 5.01 0.91 4.35
N TYR A 84 5.99 0.38 5.08
CA TYR A 84 6.48 -0.98 4.94
C TYR A 84 6.38 -1.72 6.28
N SER A 85 5.48 -2.70 6.38
CA SER A 85 5.36 -3.56 7.56
C SER A 85 5.85 -4.97 7.26
N PRO A 86 7.02 -5.39 7.80
CA PRO A 86 7.52 -6.77 7.66
C PRO A 86 6.88 -7.75 8.66
N ARG A 87 6.25 -7.26 9.72
CA ARG A 87 5.62 -8.06 10.78
C ARG A 87 4.12 -7.80 10.83
N GLU A 88 3.40 -8.78 11.38
CA GLU A 88 1.95 -8.77 11.58
C GLU A 88 1.55 -7.44 12.24
N VAL A 89 0.97 -6.54 11.44
CA VAL A 89 0.14 -5.49 12.00
C VAL A 89 -1.02 -6.29 12.57
N VAL A 90 -0.99 -6.54 13.87
CA VAL A 90 -2.16 -7.03 14.60
C VAL A 90 -3.35 -6.24 14.06
N ASN A 91 -4.51 -6.88 13.96
CA ASN A 91 -5.81 -6.34 13.55
C ASN A 91 -6.28 -5.11 14.37
N THR A 92 -5.36 -4.33 14.94
CA THR A 92 -5.55 -2.97 15.41
C THR A 92 -6.18 -2.20 14.27
N ARG A 93 -7.49 -1.96 14.43
CA ARG A 93 -8.30 -1.12 13.57
C ARG A 93 -7.59 0.20 13.40
N MET A 94 -6.80 0.33 12.33
CA MET A 94 -6.14 1.55 11.92
C MET A 94 -7.20 2.47 11.31
N ALA A 95 -8.17 2.87 12.12
CA ALA A 95 -9.19 3.82 11.74
C ALA A 95 -8.58 5.21 11.87
N LEU A 96 -8.04 5.72 10.76
CA LEU A 96 -7.58 7.10 10.71
C LEU A 96 -8.78 8.03 10.66
N ALA A 97 -8.72 9.12 11.42
CA ALA A 97 -9.72 10.16 11.28
C ALA A 97 -9.70 10.70 9.82
N PRO A 98 -10.86 11.00 9.24
CA PRO A 98 -10.94 11.53 7.89
C PRO A 98 -10.14 12.82 7.73
N SER A 99 -9.64 13.09 6.53
CA SER A 99 -8.99 14.36 6.15
C SER A 99 -7.76 14.78 6.97
N LYS A 100 -7.02 13.82 7.52
CA LYS A 100 -5.75 14.07 8.22
C LYS A 100 -4.60 14.49 7.28
N PHE A 101 -4.52 13.92 6.09
CA PHE A 101 -3.44 14.12 5.13
C PHE A 101 -3.88 14.95 3.93
N LEU A 102 -4.10 16.25 4.15
CA LEU A 102 -4.70 17.15 3.16
C LEU A 102 -3.90 17.31 1.87
N HIS A 103 -2.58 17.17 1.94
CA HIS A 103 -1.66 17.38 0.80
C HIS A 103 -1.11 16.07 0.21
N LEU A 104 -1.47 14.92 0.78
CA LEU A 104 -0.93 13.62 0.36
C LEU A 104 -1.48 13.26 -1.02
N LYS A 105 -0.58 13.07 -1.98
CA LYS A 105 -0.87 12.71 -3.37
C LYS A 105 -0.48 11.26 -3.67
N TYR A 106 0.54 10.74 -2.99
CA TYR A 106 1.10 9.41 -3.26
C TYR A 106 1.13 8.60 -1.97
N LEU A 107 0.41 7.48 -1.94
CA LEU A 107 0.41 6.55 -0.81
C LEU A 107 0.86 5.17 -1.30
N THR A 108 1.92 4.65 -0.71
CA THR A 108 2.38 3.28 -0.93
C THR A 108 2.30 2.50 0.37
N ILE A 109 1.64 1.35 0.35
CA ILE A 109 1.53 0.45 1.50
C ILE A 109 2.04 -0.93 1.07
N SER A 110 3.05 -1.43 1.77
CA SER A 110 3.59 -2.78 1.60
C SER A 110 3.38 -3.55 2.90
N ILE A 111 2.55 -4.60 2.84
CA ILE A 111 2.17 -5.40 4.00
C ILE A 111 2.70 -6.81 3.80
N HIS A 112 3.46 -7.30 4.77
CA HIS A 112 3.85 -8.70 4.89
C HIS A 112 3.07 -9.35 6.03
N VAL A 113 2.17 -10.28 5.71
CA VAL A 113 1.30 -10.95 6.69
C VAL A 113 1.55 -12.46 6.72
N HIS A 114 1.59 -13.00 7.94
CA HIS A 114 1.64 -14.44 8.21
C HIS A 114 0.25 -15.04 8.46
N GLY A 115 -0.81 -14.23 8.34
CA GLY A 115 -2.20 -14.61 8.60
C GLY A 115 -3.21 -13.70 7.89
N ASP A 116 -4.42 -13.66 8.42
CA ASP A 116 -5.56 -12.96 7.81
C ASP A 116 -5.57 -11.47 8.12
N TYR A 117 -5.16 -10.66 7.15
CA TYR A 117 -5.28 -9.21 7.22
C TYR A 117 -6.57 -8.73 6.54
N ASP A 118 -7.30 -7.85 7.23
CA ASP A 118 -8.46 -7.20 6.64
C ASP A 118 -8.04 -6.00 5.77
N TYR A 119 -7.73 -6.24 4.50
CA TYR A 119 -7.36 -5.17 3.55
C TYR A 119 -8.46 -4.14 3.36
N PHE A 120 -9.71 -4.46 3.68
CA PHE A 120 -10.81 -3.50 3.61
C PHE A 120 -10.64 -2.36 4.64
N SER A 121 -9.90 -2.60 5.72
CA SER A 121 -9.56 -1.56 6.69
C SER A 121 -8.75 -0.40 6.08
N LEU A 122 -8.04 -0.62 4.96
CA LEU A 122 -7.26 0.40 4.27
C LEU A 122 -8.10 1.52 3.65
N VAL A 123 -9.43 1.36 3.58
CA VAL A 123 -10.36 2.44 3.22
C VAL A 123 -10.18 3.66 4.13
N SER A 124 -9.81 3.47 5.40
CA SER A 124 -9.54 4.58 6.33
C SER A 124 -8.38 5.48 5.87
N PHE A 125 -7.34 4.91 5.25
CA PHE A 125 -6.22 5.68 4.70
C PHE A 125 -6.65 6.51 3.49
N LEU A 126 -7.52 5.97 2.64
CA LEU A 126 -8.09 6.70 1.51
C LEU A 126 -8.99 7.85 2.01
N GLY A 127 -9.77 7.62 3.08
CA GLY A 127 -10.58 8.66 3.72
C GLY A 127 -9.76 9.72 4.47
N ALA A 128 -8.58 9.35 4.96
CA ALA A 128 -7.65 10.27 5.61
C ALA A 128 -6.95 11.20 4.60
N ALA A 129 -6.85 10.82 3.33
CA ALA A 129 -6.07 11.53 2.31
C ALA A 129 -6.95 12.05 1.15
N PRO A 130 -7.67 13.19 1.33
CA PRO A 130 -8.62 13.69 0.34
C PRO A 130 -7.96 14.17 -0.97
N SER A 131 -6.65 14.47 -0.95
CA SER A 131 -5.89 14.86 -2.15
C SER A 131 -5.17 13.70 -2.84
N LEU A 132 -5.42 12.46 -2.40
CA LEU A 132 -4.72 11.28 -2.90
C LEU A 132 -4.99 11.09 -4.39
N ASP A 133 -3.91 11.05 -5.18
CA ASP A 133 -3.95 10.86 -6.63
C ASP A 133 -3.57 9.42 -7.01
N THR A 134 -2.58 8.87 -6.32
CA THR A 134 -2.02 7.54 -6.60
C THR A 134 -1.95 6.70 -5.32
N PHE A 135 -2.54 5.50 -5.37
CA PHE A 135 -2.47 4.50 -4.32
C PHE A 135 -1.81 3.21 -4.82
N ILE A 136 -0.78 2.75 -4.11
CA ILE A 136 -0.06 1.51 -4.43
C ILE A 136 -0.12 0.59 -3.21
N LEU A 137 -0.71 -0.59 -3.40
CA LEU A 137 -0.75 -1.65 -2.39
C LEU A 137 0.11 -2.82 -2.87
N ASN A 138 1.04 -3.26 -2.04
CA ASN A 138 1.87 -4.44 -2.29
C ASN A 138 1.59 -5.48 -1.21
N VAL A 139 1.00 -6.59 -1.63
CA VAL A 139 0.48 -7.59 -0.72
C VAL A 139 1.44 -8.78 -0.66
N ARG A 140 2.10 -9.01 0.47
CA ARG A 140 2.93 -10.20 0.64
C ARG A 140 2.31 -11.08 1.71
N THR A 141 1.71 -12.19 1.29
CA THR A 141 1.13 -13.19 2.20
C THR A 141 1.82 -14.52 2.01
N GLN A 142 1.91 -15.30 3.09
CA GLN A 142 2.31 -16.70 3.06
C GLN A 142 1.12 -17.68 3.08
N LEU A 143 -0.12 -17.19 3.06
CA LEU A 143 -1.32 -18.03 3.05
C LEU A 143 -1.78 -18.42 1.63
N GLU A 144 -2.12 -19.68 1.44
CA GLU A 144 -2.93 -20.17 0.31
C GLU A 144 -4.38 -20.24 0.80
N ARG A 145 -5.32 -19.64 0.07
CA ARG A 145 -6.75 -19.65 0.44
C ARG A 145 -7.50 -20.61 -0.48
N THR A 146 -8.52 -21.25 0.09
CA THR A 146 -9.48 -22.08 -0.62
C THR A 146 -10.39 -21.22 -1.49
N ASP A 147 -10.83 -21.78 -2.63
CA ASP A 147 -11.65 -21.18 -3.69
C ASP A 147 -13.07 -20.74 -3.26
N GLU A 148 -13.30 -20.43 -1.99
CA GLU A 148 -14.61 -20.13 -1.39
C GLU A 148 -15.32 -18.97 -2.11
N LEU A 149 -14.57 -17.95 -2.54
CA LEU A 149 -15.11 -16.84 -3.34
C LEU A 149 -15.56 -17.25 -4.75
N LEU A 150 -15.06 -18.35 -5.33
CA LEU A 150 -15.59 -18.80 -6.62
C LEU A 150 -17.05 -19.24 -6.50
N SER A 151 -17.48 -19.68 -5.32
CA SER A 151 -18.86 -20.09 -5.03
C SER A 151 -19.74 -18.97 -4.45
N GLU A 152 -19.17 -17.98 -3.76
CA GLU A 152 -19.95 -16.90 -3.13
C GLU A 152 -20.64 -15.94 -4.12
N ASP A 153 -21.79 -15.37 -3.73
CA ASP A 153 -22.49 -14.35 -4.51
C ASP A 153 -21.83 -12.95 -4.34
N PRO A 154 -21.57 -12.19 -5.43
CA PRO A 154 -21.07 -10.80 -5.38
C PRO A 154 -21.85 -9.81 -4.51
N SER A 155 -23.11 -10.07 -4.22
CA SER A 155 -23.96 -9.23 -3.37
C SER A 155 -23.57 -9.28 -1.88
N HIS A 156 -22.82 -10.31 -1.44
CA HIS A 156 -22.42 -10.46 -0.03
C HIS A 156 -21.14 -9.70 0.37
N LEU A 157 -20.56 -8.91 -0.55
CA LEU A 157 -19.38 -8.08 -0.25
C LEU A 157 -19.75 -6.93 0.69
N ARG A 158 -18.90 -6.66 1.70
CA ARG A 158 -19.04 -5.48 2.56
C ARG A 158 -19.01 -4.22 1.71
N LYS A 159 -19.93 -3.30 2.03
CA LYS A 159 -19.95 -1.95 1.49
C LYS A 159 -19.78 -0.97 2.63
N MET A 160 -18.78 -0.11 2.52
CA MET A 160 -18.68 1.08 3.35
C MET A 160 -19.22 2.26 2.55
N LEU A 161 -20.20 2.95 3.12
CA LEU A 161 -20.79 4.16 2.56
C LEU A 161 -20.13 5.37 3.21
N GLY A 162 -19.84 6.42 2.42
CA GLY A 162 -19.52 7.75 2.95
C GLY A 162 -18.13 8.30 2.62
N TYR A 163 -17.19 7.48 2.16
CA TYR A 163 -15.89 7.98 1.68
C TYR A 163 -15.95 8.18 0.16
N ARG A 164 -15.69 9.41 -0.30
CA ARG A 164 -15.47 9.71 -1.72
C ARG A 164 -14.00 9.99 -1.96
N HIS A 165 -13.45 9.44 -3.03
CA HIS A 165 -12.06 9.58 -3.41
C HIS A 165 -11.95 10.36 -4.73
N ASP A 166 -12.46 11.60 -4.71
CA ASP A 166 -12.69 12.41 -5.91
C ASP A 166 -11.41 12.78 -6.68
N LYS A 167 -10.23 12.62 -6.06
CA LYS A 167 -8.94 12.91 -6.70
C LYS A 167 -8.13 11.67 -7.03
N LEU A 168 -8.58 10.48 -6.63
CA LEU A 168 -7.84 9.24 -6.85
C LEU A 168 -7.92 8.84 -8.32
N LYS A 169 -6.77 8.85 -9.01
CA LYS A 169 -6.64 8.56 -10.44
C LYS A 169 -6.03 7.21 -10.72
N LYS A 170 -5.06 6.80 -9.92
CA LYS A 170 -4.25 5.60 -10.19
C LYS A 170 -4.23 4.68 -8.98
N VAL A 171 -4.61 3.43 -9.20
CA VAL A 171 -4.53 2.38 -8.20
C VAL A 171 -3.76 1.22 -8.76
N LYS A 172 -2.76 0.74 -8.00
CA LYS A 172 -2.03 -0.49 -8.31
C LYS A 172 -2.05 -1.41 -7.10
N ILE A 173 -2.59 -2.61 -7.28
CA ILE A 173 -2.51 -3.68 -6.29
C ILE A 173 -1.62 -4.77 -6.86
N SER A 174 -0.48 -5.02 -6.21
CA SER A 174 0.48 -6.05 -6.62
C SER A 174 0.36 -7.28 -5.73
N ARG A 175 0.62 -8.46 -6.31
CA ARG A 175 0.39 -9.78 -5.69
C ARG A 175 -1.07 -9.95 -5.24
N PHE A 176 -2.00 -9.51 -6.08
CA PHE A 176 -3.43 -9.68 -5.86
C PHE A 176 -3.77 -11.17 -5.78
N TYR A 177 -4.46 -11.57 -4.72
CA TYR A 177 -4.88 -12.95 -4.47
C TYR A 177 -6.36 -12.99 -4.06
N SER A 178 -6.95 -14.18 -3.98
CA SER A 178 -8.38 -14.45 -3.75
C SER A 178 -8.88 -14.12 -2.33
N SER A 179 -8.43 -13.00 -1.75
CA SER A 179 -8.94 -12.51 -0.47
C SER A 179 -10.23 -11.71 -0.63
N LYS A 180 -11.23 -12.03 0.17
CA LYS A 180 -12.52 -11.31 0.22
C LYS A 180 -12.30 -9.83 0.52
N SER A 181 -11.45 -9.49 1.47
CA SER A 181 -11.19 -8.10 1.87
C SER A 181 -10.44 -7.30 0.80
N LEU A 182 -9.63 -7.94 -0.06
CA LEU A 182 -9.01 -7.29 -1.21
C LEU A 182 -10.03 -7.00 -2.32
N VAL A 183 -10.93 -7.95 -2.57
CA VAL A 183 -12.03 -7.75 -3.53
C VAL A 183 -12.95 -6.62 -3.05
N GLU A 184 -13.33 -6.62 -1.78
CA GLU A 184 -14.12 -5.56 -1.14
C GLU A 184 -13.43 -4.19 -1.26
N LEU A 185 -12.14 -4.10 -0.95
CA LEU A 185 -11.36 -2.86 -1.09
C LEU A 185 -11.40 -2.35 -2.54
N THR A 186 -11.18 -3.26 -3.50
CA THR A 186 -11.14 -2.89 -4.92
C THR A 186 -12.50 -2.45 -5.42
N CYS A 187 -13.58 -3.13 -5.02
CA CYS A 187 -14.95 -2.73 -5.35
C CYS A 187 -15.29 -1.36 -4.75
N HIS A 188 -14.90 -1.12 -3.49
CA HIS A 188 -15.12 0.17 -2.85
C HIS A 188 -14.41 1.31 -3.57
N ILE A 189 -13.15 1.10 -3.99
CA ILE A 189 -12.40 2.08 -4.80
C ILE A 189 -13.14 2.38 -6.10
N LEU A 190 -13.57 1.35 -6.84
CA LEU A 190 -14.30 1.52 -8.10
C LEU A 190 -15.62 2.28 -7.92
N GLU A 191 -16.35 1.99 -6.85
CA GLU A 191 -17.66 2.60 -6.56
C GLU A 191 -17.54 4.05 -6.07
N ASN A 192 -16.41 4.44 -5.45
CA ASN A 192 -16.26 5.72 -4.76
C ASN A 192 -15.20 6.66 -5.33
N SER A 193 -14.52 6.28 -6.42
CA SER A 193 -13.46 7.09 -7.06
C SER A 193 -13.88 7.56 -8.45
N ALA A 194 -14.63 8.66 -8.52
CA ALA A 194 -15.18 9.17 -9.78
C ALA A 194 -14.11 9.59 -10.82
N SER A 195 -12.93 9.97 -10.34
CA SER A 195 -11.78 10.42 -11.16
C SER A 195 -10.78 9.31 -11.46
N LEU A 196 -11.11 8.04 -11.16
CA LEU A 196 -10.21 6.93 -11.42
C LEU A 196 -9.97 6.79 -12.93
N GLU A 197 -8.71 6.76 -13.32
CA GLU A 197 -8.27 6.64 -14.72
C GLU A 197 -7.62 5.27 -14.97
N CYS A 198 -6.92 4.72 -13.98
CA CYS A 198 -6.14 3.50 -14.13
C CYS A 198 -6.26 2.61 -12.88
N LEU A 199 -6.64 1.35 -13.10
CA LEU A 199 -6.63 0.30 -12.09
C LEU A 199 -5.75 -0.85 -12.59
N THR A 200 -4.64 -1.11 -11.92
CA THR A 200 -3.76 -2.24 -12.20
C THR A 200 -3.91 -3.28 -11.10
N LEU A 201 -4.31 -4.49 -11.49
CA LEU A 201 -4.41 -5.66 -10.61
C LEU A 201 -3.38 -6.68 -11.06
N ASP A 202 -2.24 -6.69 -10.39
CA ASP A 202 -1.15 -7.60 -10.68
C ASP A 202 -1.23 -8.81 -9.76
N THR A 203 -1.63 -9.95 -10.32
CA THR A 203 -1.67 -11.23 -9.60
C THR A 203 -0.27 -11.84 -9.45
N THR A 204 0.74 -11.22 -10.06
CA THR A 204 2.13 -11.62 -9.99
C THR A 204 2.95 -10.72 -9.07
N GLY A 205 4.13 -11.21 -8.67
CA GLY A 205 5.04 -10.50 -7.76
C GLY A 205 5.83 -9.35 -8.38
N GLY A 206 5.52 -8.94 -9.62
CA GLY A 206 6.34 -8.00 -10.40
C GLY A 206 7.75 -8.51 -10.70
N GLY A 207 7.94 -9.84 -10.70
CA GLY A 207 9.23 -10.45 -11.03
C GLY A 207 9.51 -10.44 -12.54
N LEU A 208 10.73 -10.84 -12.92
CA LEU A 208 11.14 -10.89 -14.32
C LEU A 208 10.14 -11.74 -15.13
N ARG A 209 9.63 -11.16 -16.21
CA ARG A 209 8.75 -11.85 -17.16
C ARG A 209 9.53 -12.28 -18.38
N CYS A 210 9.01 -13.28 -19.08
CA CYS A 210 9.50 -13.63 -20.41
C CYS A 210 9.51 -12.38 -21.29
N SER A 211 10.71 -11.94 -21.70
CA SER A 211 10.85 -10.95 -22.76
C SER A 211 10.39 -11.58 -24.08
N HIS A 212 9.92 -10.74 -24.99
CA HIS A 212 9.57 -11.16 -26.36
C HIS A 212 10.80 -11.64 -27.16
N ARG A 213 12.01 -11.47 -26.62
CA ARG A 213 13.29 -11.89 -27.19
C ARG A 213 14.07 -12.72 -26.18
N GLU A 214 14.01 -14.03 -26.42
CA GLU A 214 15.03 -15.04 -26.11
C GLU A 214 15.38 -15.31 -24.63
N PHE A 215 14.85 -16.45 -24.17
CA PHE A 215 15.38 -17.35 -23.12
C PHE A 215 15.40 -16.93 -21.64
N SER A 216 14.92 -15.76 -21.24
CA SER A 216 14.68 -15.53 -19.80
C SER A 216 13.35 -16.16 -19.37
N LYS A 217 13.40 -17.29 -18.65
CA LYS A 217 12.22 -17.83 -17.95
C LYS A 217 11.67 -16.76 -17.00
N CYS A 218 10.36 -16.76 -16.75
CA CYS A 218 9.80 -15.93 -15.69
C CYS A 218 10.47 -16.28 -14.36
N SER A 219 10.67 -15.28 -13.51
CA SER A 219 11.05 -15.50 -12.12
C SER A 219 10.05 -16.46 -11.45
N PHE A 220 10.52 -17.22 -10.47
CA PHE A 220 9.68 -18.13 -9.71
C PHE A 220 8.41 -17.42 -9.20
N LEU A 221 7.25 -17.95 -9.56
CA LEU A 221 5.96 -17.55 -9.04
C LEU A 221 5.58 -18.57 -7.98
N ASP A 222 5.78 -18.18 -6.72
CA ASP A 222 5.59 -19.01 -5.54
C ASP A 222 4.23 -19.71 -5.50
N ARG A 223 3.17 -19.03 -5.98
CA ARG A 223 1.79 -19.52 -5.94
C ARG A 223 1.07 -19.38 -7.27
N THR A 224 1.39 -20.27 -8.19
CA THR A 224 0.79 -20.27 -9.53
C THR A 224 -0.72 -20.53 -9.48
N LYS A 225 -1.18 -21.52 -8.68
CA LYS A 225 -2.62 -21.83 -8.51
C LYS A 225 -3.42 -20.63 -8.02
N GLU A 226 -2.99 -20.03 -6.92
CA GLU A 226 -3.63 -18.85 -6.34
C GLU A 226 -3.69 -17.67 -7.32
N ALA A 227 -2.61 -17.43 -8.08
CA ALA A 227 -2.57 -16.34 -9.03
C ALA A 227 -3.57 -16.54 -10.19
N HIS A 228 -3.82 -17.77 -10.61
CA HIS A 228 -4.88 -18.10 -11.58
C HIS A 228 -6.28 -17.97 -10.97
N THR A 229 -6.50 -18.48 -9.75
CA THR A 229 -7.75 -18.27 -9.01
C THR A 229 -8.06 -16.77 -8.88
N ALA A 230 -7.05 -15.95 -8.57
CA ALA A 230 -7.17 -14.50 -8.48
C ALA A 230 -7.65 -13.85 -9.79
N VAL A 231 -7.17 -14.32 -10.95
CA VAL A 231 -7.65 -13.85 -12.26
C VAL A 231 -9.13 -14.16 -12.46
N LEU A 232 -9.58 -15.37 -12.10
CA LEU A 232 -10.99 -15.76 -12.17
C LEU A 232 -11.87 -14.89 -11.26
N ILE A 233 -11.38 -14.59 -10.05
CA ILE A 233 -12.06 -13.70 -9.10
C ILE A 233 -12.14 -12.26 -9.62
N ILE A 234 -11.08 -11.74 -10.23
CA ILE A 234 -11.10 -10.42 -10.88
C ILE A 234 -12.18 -10.39 -11.97
N GLY A 235 -12.22 -11.43 -12.82
CA GLY A 235 -13.24 -11.59 -13.85
C GLY A 235 -14.67 -11.56 -13.29
N LYS A 236 -14.91 -12.33 -12.23
CA LYS A 236 -16.24 -12.47 -11.60
C LYS A 236 -16.71 -11.22 -10.87
N TYR A 237 -15.84 -10.58 -10.08
CA TYR A 237 -16.26 -9.53 -9.13
C TYR A 237 -15.93 -8.10 -9.58
N ILE A 238 -14.89 -7.91 -10.38
CA ILE A 238 -14.30 -6.58 -10.62
C ILE A 238 -14.62 -6.10 -12.02
N VAL A 239 -14.41 -6.93 -13.06
CA VAL A 239 -14.56 -6.51 -14.46
C VAL A 239 -15.91 -5.87 -14.74
N GLY A 240 -17.00 -6.46 -14.25
CA GLY A 240 -18.36 -5.91 -14.42
C GLY A 240 -18.65 -4.60 -13.69
N LYS A 241 -17.80 -4.20 -12.72
CA LYS A 241 -17.92 -2.94 -11.97
C LYS A 241 -17.06 -1.81 -12.54
N VAL A 242 -16.11 -2.12 -13.44
CA VAL A 242 -15.20 -1.12 -13.99
C VAL A 242 -15.95 -0.20 -14.95
N CYS A 243 -15.93 1.10 -14.67
CA CYS A 243 -16.47 2.11 -15.57
C CYS A 243 -15.65 2.18 -16.86
N SER A 244 -16.28 2.42 -18.01
CA SER A 244 -15.62 2.47 -19.32
C SER A 244 -14.49 3.50 -19.45
N ARG A 245 -14.44 4.51 -18.57
CA ARG A 245 -13.36 5.51 -18.51
C ARG A 245 -12.09 4.99 -17.82
N VAL A 246 -12.21 3.94 -17.02
CA VAL A 246 -11.11 3.38 -16.24
C VAL A 246 -10.38 2.34 -17.09
N LYS A 247 -9.08 2.54 -17.29
CA LYS A 247 -8.21 1.51 -17.87
C LYS A 247 -7.93 0.44 -16.81
N LEU A 248 -8.56 -0.72 -16.95
CA LEU A 248 -8.23 -1.91 -16.17
C LEU A 248 -7.06 -2.66 -16.83
N ASP A 249 -5.99 -2.86 -16.06
CA ASP A 249 -4.83 -3.66 -16.45
C ASP A 249 -4.69 -4.85 -15.51
N VAL A 250 -5.04 -6.05 -15.99
CA VAL A 250 -4.92 -7.30 -15.22
C VAL A 250 -3.63 -7.99 -15.66
N VAL A 251 -2.69 -8.11 -14.74
CA VAL A 251 -1.38 -8.68 -15.02
C VAL A 251 -1.39 -10.15 -14.61
N GLU A 252 -1.77 -11.02 -15.55
CA GLU A 252 -1.97 -12.46 -15.36
C GLU A 252 -0.65 -13.25 -15.33
N PRO A 253 -0.63 -14.46 -14.72
CA PRO A 253 0.53 -15.35 -14.76
C PRO A 253 0.95 -15.71 -16.19
N CYS A 254 2.25 -15.87 -16.42
CA CYS A 254 2.73 -16.29 -17.74
C CYS A 254 2.30 -17.73 -18.05
N ILE A 255 1.40 -17.91 -19.02
CA ILE A 255 0.92 -19.23 -19.46
C ILE A 255 2.04 -20.19 -19.90
N ARG A 256 3.22 -19.69 -20.30
CA ARG A 256 4.35 -20.53 -20.72
C ARG A 256 5.19 -21.06 -19.56
N CYS A 257 5.27 -20.32 -18.45
CA CYS A 257 6.12 -20.65 -17.30
C CYS A 257 5.32 -21.09 -16.08
N HIS A 258 4.05 -20.72 -16.02
CA HIS A 258 3.16 -20.88 -14.88
C HIS A 258 1.81 -21.41 -15.35
N ALA A 259 1.79 -22.38 -16.28
CA ALA A 259 0.58 -23.12 -16.59
C ALA A 259 0.16 -23.95 -15.37
N LEU A 260 -1.15 -24.16 -15.21
CA LEU A 260 -1.64 -25.20 -14.32
C LEU A 260 -1.46 -26.53 -15.05
N ASP A 261 -0.79 -27.49 -14.40
CA ASP A 261 -0.78 -28.86 -14.90
C ASP A 261 -2.24 -29.39 -14.90
N PRO A 262 -2.68 -30.09 -15.97
CA PRO A 262 -4.04 -30.61 -16.10
C PRO A 262 -4.48 -31.56 -14.99
#